data_AF-A0A821SAT9-F1
#
_entry.id   AF-A0A821SAT9-F1
#
_cell.length_a   1.000
_cell.length_b   1.000
_cell.length_c   1.000
_cell.angle_alpha   90.00
_cell.angle_beta   90.00
_cell.angle_gamma   90.00
#
_symmetry.space_group_name_H-M   'P 1'
#
loop_
_entity.id
_entity.type
_entity.pdbx_description
1 polymer ?
#
loop_
_entity_poly.entity_id
_entity_poly.type
_entity_poly.pdbx_seq_one_letter_code
_entity_poly.pdbx_strand_id
1 'polypeptide(L)'
;MAGRGCNLECVKGDDAGKDVIEFMGPVKIILVDQPTNLYMRKRFAAAAIVLAHMMMGATSMTVFYYTLSYQKDTALFASHIVLGTAGLQLCMPSGILAVHKLAGSTAVLRLPHRPFEHFLFQFFAIICGILSALASYFFGNFKITVHSVTGIAVTLMAILNAIFGIIVYDYSGTRIDHTELGSVRKFCYKTHKFLGMLAFTVSSACFISGLLKETFVEWAPVVEIPYITGIFCVCYTFVVLYKPLREH
;
A
#
# COMPACT_ATOMS: atom_id res chain seq x y z
N MET A 1 4.11 35.93 -1.65
CA MET A 1 4.87 35.08 -2.59
C MET A 1 6.35 35.23 -2.29
N ALA A 2 6.90 34.28 -1.55
CA ALA A 2 8.34 34.05 -1.45
C ALA A 2 8.47 32.53 -1.53
N GLY A 3 8.81 32.02 -2.71
CA GLY A 3 9.18 30.62 -2.83
C GLY A 3 10.38 30.43 -1.92
N ARG A 4 10.20 29.75 -0.79
CA ARG A 4 11.32 29.21 -0.03
C ARG A 4 12.03 28.25 -0.97
N GLY A 5 13.02 28.78 -1.69
CA GLY A 5 14.06 27.98 -2.30
C GLY A 5 14.57 27.03 -1.23
N CYS A 6 14.88 25.80 -1.62
CA CYS A 6 15.56 24.86 -0.75
C CYS A 6 16.80 25.58 -0.19
N ASN A 7 16.75 26.01 1.08
CA ASN A 7 17.89 26.63 1.71
C ASN A 7 18.92 25.51 1.83
N LEU A 8 19.99 25.59 1.05
CA LEU A 8 21.09 24.61 1.04
C LEU A 8 21.79 24.51 2.41
N GLU A 9 21.44 25.39 3.35
CA GLU A 9 21.74 25.27 4.78
C GLU A 9 21.10 24.06 5.48
N CYS A 10 20.14 23.38 4.84
CA CYS A 10 19.57 22.13 5.33
C CYS A 10 20.50 20.92 5.13
N VAL A 11 21.58 21.06 4.36
CA VAL A 11 22.66 20.05 4.29
C VAL A 11 23.80 20.48 5.23
N LYS A 12 23.50 20.64 6.51
CA LYS A 12 24.52 20.82 7.57
C LYS A 12 24.59 19.53 8.38
N GLY A 13 25.71 18.82 8.26
CA GLY A 13 26.00 17.56 8.97
C GLY A 13 26.48 16.44 8.03
N ASP A 14 26.78 15.29 8.62
CA ASP A 14 27.32 14.05 7.99
C ASP A 14 26.50 13.47 6.80
N ASP A 15 25.44 14.17 6.38
CA ASP A 15 24.54 13.81 5.27
C ASP A 15 24.93 14.44 3.92
N ALA A 16 25.84 15.42 3.89
CA ALA A 16 26.49 15.86 2.65
C ALA A 16 27.45 14.76 2.18
N GLY A 17 27.32 14.28 0.94
CA GLY A 17 28.37 13.45 0.34
C GLY A 17 29.70 14.19 0.36
N LYS A 18 30.80 13.44 0.25
CA LYS A 18 32.17 13.98 0.34
C LYS A 18 32.49 15.04 -0.73
N ASP A 19 31.71 15.11 -1.79
CA ASP A 19 31.91 16.02 -2.92
C ASP A 19 30.71 16.97 -3.05
N VAL A 20 30.91 18.22 -2.64
CA VAL A 20 30.00 19.34 -2.93
C VAL A 20 30.65 20.17 -4.02
N ILE A 21 30.06 20.16 -5.22
CA ILE A 21 30.54 20.95 -6.35
C ILE A 21 29.71 22.24 -6.40
N GLU A 22 30.36 23.36 -6.12
CA GLU A 22 29.73 24.68 -6.23
C GLU A 22 30.10 25.33 -7.57
N PHE A 23 29.09 25.76 -8.33
CA PHE A 23 29.25 26.61 -9.49
C PHE A 23 28.82 28.03 -9.12
N MET A 24 29.75 28.98 -9.23
CA MET A 24 29.52 30.39 -8.96
C MET A 24 29.37 31.15 -10.29
N GLY A 25 28.13 31.46 -10.67
CA GLY A 25 27.79 32.37 -11.76
C GLY A 25 26.84 33.48 -11.29
N PRO A 26 26.02 34.07 -12.17
CA PRO A 26 24.94 34.98 -11.77
C PRO A 26 23.93 34.34 -10.78
N VAL A 27 23.91 33.01 -10.72
CA VAL A 27 23.20 32.19 -9.73
C VAL A 27 24.18 31.17 -9.14
N LYS A 28 24.10 30.93 -7.83
CA LYS A 28 24.87 29.87 -7.13
C LYS A 28 24.17 28.53 -7.32
N ILE A 29 24.83 27.57 -7.98
CA ILE A 29 24.36 26.18 -8.11
C ILE A 29 25.24 25.31 -7.22
N ILE A 30 24.65 24.56 -6.30
CA ILE A 30 25.36 23.60 -5.44
C ILE A 30 24.89 22.19 -5.82
N LEU A 31 25.79 21.38 -6.36
CA LEU A 31 25.57 19.95 -6.53
C LEU A 31 26.09 19.24 -5.29
N VAL A 32 25.20 18.57 -4.58
CA VAL A 32 25.55 17.75 -3.40
C VAL A 32 25.38 16.30 -3.79
N ASP A 33 26.48 15.54 -3.81
CA ASP A 33 26.39 14.10 -4.00
C ASP A 33 25.77 13.43 -2.77
N GLN A 34 24.97 12.39 -3.00
CA GLN A 34 24.43 11.59 -1.89
C GLN A 34 25.50 10.63 -1.38
N PRO A 35 25.63 10.44 -0.05
CA PRO A 35 26.54 9.44 0.51
C PRO A 35 26.28 8.04 -0.11
N THR A 36 27.33 7.31 -0.47
CA THR A 36 27.23 6.01 -1.16
C THR A 36 26.31 5.02 -0.42
N ASN A 37 26.39 4.98 0.92
CA ASN A 37 25.54 4.13 1.75
C ASN A 37 24.05 4.48 1.65
N LEU A 38 23.73 5.78 1.60
CA LEU A 38 22.36 6.28 1.44
C LEU A 38 21.82 5.91 0.05
N TYR A 39 22.63 6.09 -0.98
CA TYR A 39 22.30 5.72 -2.36
C TYR A 39 22.02 4.22 -2.49
N MET A 40 22.92 3.37 -1.98
CA MET A 40 22.75 1.91 -2.01
C MET A 40 21.48 1.48 -1.28
N ARG A 41 21.19 2.06 -0.12
CA ARG A 41 19.95 1.78 0.62
C ARG A 41 18.70 2.14 -0.19
N LYS A 42 18.68 3.30 -0.84
CA LYS A 42 17.54 3.74 -1.69
C LYS A 42 17.39 2.81 -2.89
N ARG A 43 18.48 2.38 -3.50
CA ARG A 43 18.47 1.41 -4.62
C ARG A 43 17.84 0.08 -4.20
N PHE A 44 18.26 -0.49 -3.08
CA PHE A 44 17.68 -1.74 -2.57
C PHE A 44 16.20 -1.58 -2.19
N ALA A 45 15.83 -0.47 -1.55
CA ALA A 45 14.44 -0.20 -1.21
C ALA A 45 13.54 -0.03 -2.45
N ALA A 46 14.01 0.66 -3.48
CA ALA A 46 13.30 0.78 -4.75
C ALA A 46 13.13 -0.60 -5.43
N ALA A 47 14.20 -1.41 -5.46
CA ALA A 47 14.13 -2.78 -5.99
C ALA A 47 13.14 -3.66 -5.21
N ALA A 48 13.12 -3.55 -3.88
CA ALA A 48 12.16 -4.27 -3.04
C ALA A 48 10.71 -3.87 -3.35
N ILE A 49 10.44 -2.57 -3.55
CA ILE A 49 9.10 -2.07 -3.92
C ILE A 49 8.67 -2.63 -5.28
N VAL A 50 9.56 -2.65 -6.27
CA VAL A 50 9.26 -3.23 -7.59
C VAL A 50 8.97 -4.72 -7.46
N LEU A 51 9.79 -5.45 -6.71
CA LEU A 51 9.58 -6.87 -6.44
C LEU A 51 8.25 -7.12 -5.73
N ALA A 52 7.85 -6.26 -4.78
CA ALA A 52 6.55 -6.33 -4.13
C ALA A 52 5.40 -6.18 -5.13
N HIS A 53 5.48 -5.25 -6.08
CA HIS A 53 4.48 -5.12 -7.16
C HIS A 53 4.41 -6.36 -8.04
N MET A 54 5.56 -6.95 -8.38
CA MET A 54 5.59 -8.20 -9.15
C MET A 54 4.95 -9.36 -8.38
N MET A 55 5.24 -9.50 -7.08
CA MET A 55 4.64 -10.53 -6.22
C MET A 55 3.14 -10.32 -6.01
N MET A 56 2.69 -9.07 -5.84
CA MET A 56 1.26 -8.72 -5.79
C MET A 56 0.56 -9.09 -7.09
N GLY A 57 1.13 -8.68 -8.23
CA GLY A 57 0.59 -8.99 -9.56
C GLY A 57 0.52 -10.50 -9.83
N ALA A 58 1.58 -11.24 -9.54
CA ALA A 58 1.61 -12.69 -9.66
C ALA A 58 0.51 -13.33 -8.78
N THR A 59 0.43 -12.92 -7.51
CA THR A 59 -0.58 -13.40 -6.56
C THR A 59 -2.01 -13.16 -7.06
N SER A 60 -2.31 -11.93 -7.48
CA SER A 60 -3.66 -11.58 -7.96
C SER A 60 -4.00 -12.30 -9.26
N MET A 61 -3.08 -12.37 -10.22
CA MET A 61 -3.33 -13.04 -11.49
C MET A 61 -3.52 -14.54 -11.32
N THR A 62 -2.71 -15.20 -10.47
CA THR A 62 -2.90 -16.62 -10.12
C THR A 62 -4.31 -16.87 -9.59
N VAL A 63 -4.78 -16.06 -8.64
CA VAL A 63 -6.15 -16.18 -8.11
C VAL A 63 -7.20 -15.91 -9.19
N PHE A 64 -7.04 -14.86 -10.00
CA PHE A 64 -7.99 -14.54 -11.07
C PHE A 64 -8.10 -15.66 -12.11
N TYR A 65 -6.97 -16.23 -12.56
CA TYR A 65 -7.00 -17.35 -13.49
C TYR A 65 -7.72 -18.56 -12.91
N TYR A 66 -7.57 -18.86 -11.61
CA TYR A 66 -8.32 -19.95 -10.98
C TYR A 66 -9.79 -19.66 -10.77
N THR A 67 -10.17 -18.38 -10.63
CA THR A 67 -11.60 -18.04 -10.66
C THR A 67 -12.24 -18.20 -12.05
N LEU A 68 -11.45 -18.32 -13.13
CA LEU A 68 -12.00 -18.64 -14.46
C LEU A 68 -12.29 -20.14 -14.63
N SER A 69 -11.62 -21.01 -13.88
CA SER A 69 -11.93 -22.45 -13.84
C SER A 69 -13.19 -22.76 -13.01
N TYR A 70 -13.87 -21.74 -12.48
CA TYR A 70 -15.08 -21.91 -11.68
C TYR A 70 -16.26 -22.38 -12.54
N GLN A 71 -16.97 -23.42 -12.08
CA GLN A 71 -18.15 -23.93 -12.77
C GLN A 71 -19.27 -22.85 -12.79
N LYS A 72 -20.03 -22.78 -13.89
CA LYS A 72 -21.02 -21.71 -14.16
C LYS A 72 -21.98 -21.44 -13.00
N ASP A 73 -22.38 -22.46 -12.25
CA ASP A 73 -23.36 -22.36 -11.16
C ASP A 73 -22.84 -21.62 -9.92
N THR A 74 -21.55 -21.30 -9.89
CA THR A 74 -20.89 -20.66 -8.75
C THR A 74 -20.20 -19.35 -9.12
N ALA A 75 -20.38 -18.86 -10.35
CA ALA A 75 -19.73 -17.64 -10.85
C ALA A 75 -19.96 -16.39 -9.99
N LEU A 76 -21.15 -16.25 -9.38
CA LEU A 76 -21.45 -15.14 -8.46
C LEU A 76 -20.62 -15.22 -7.18
N PHE A 77 -20.35 -16.42 -6.67
CA PHE A 77 -19.43 -16.60 -5.54
C PHE A 77 -17.99 -16.36 -5.96
N ALA A 78 -17.56 -16.70 -7.18
CA ALA A 78 -16.22 -16.34 -7.67
C ALA A 78 -15.96 -14.83 -7.61
N SER A 79 -17.00 -14.01 -7.76
CA SER A 79 -16.89 -12.55 -7.61
C SER A 79 -16.39 -12.14 -6.22
N HIS A 80 -16.72 -12.87 -5.15
CA HIS A 80 -16.15 -12.63 -3.81
C HIS A 80 -14.62 -12.72 -3.83
N ILE A 81 -14.09 -13.77 -4.47
CA ILE A 81 -12.65 -14.03 -4.56
C ILE A 81 -11.97 -12.95 -5.40
N VAL A 82 -12.54 -12.63 -6.57
CA VAL A 82 -12.01 -11.60 -7.47
C VAL A 82 -12.02 -10.23 -6.80
N LEU A 83 -13.16 -9.79 -6.28
CA LEU A 83 -13.30 -8.48 -5.64
C LEU A 83 -12.45 -8.38 -4.36
N GLY A 84 -12.41 -9.43 -3.54
CA GLY A 84 -11.61 -9.45 -2.32
C GLY A 84 -10.11 -9.33 -2.63
N THR A 85 -9.64 -10.07 -3.64
CA THR A 85 -8.23 -10.03 -4.06
C THR A 85 -7.88 -8.70 -4.74
N ALA A 86 -8.71 -8.23 -5.68
CA ALA A 86 -8.50 -6.96 -6.37
C ALA A 86 -8.49 -5.78 -5.39
N GLY A 87 -9.45 -5.72 -4.46
CA GLY A 87 -9.55 -4.64 -3.50
C GLY A 87 -8.43 -4.70 -2.45
N LEU A 88 -8.37 -5.80 -1.71
CA LEU A 88 -7.62 -5.87 -0.45
C LEU A 88 -6.17 -6.34 -0.61
N GLN A 89 -5.83 -7.05 -1.69
CA GLN A 89 -4.47 -7.56 -1.96
C GLN A 89 -3.76 -6.86 -3.13
N LEU A 90 -4.50 -6.17 -4.00
CA LEU A 90 -3.91 -5.40 -5.09
C LEU A 90 -4.03 -3.88 -4.83
N CYS A 91 -5.25 -3.35 -4.74
CA CYS A 91 -5.46 -1.90 -4.63
C CYS A 91 -5.01 -1.33 -3.27
N MET A 92 -5.37 -1.96 -2.16
CA MET A 92 -4.96 -1.50 -0.82
C MET A 92 -3.43 -1.34 -0.68
N PRO A 93 -2.60 -2.37 -0.93
CA PRO A 93 -1.16 -2.21 -0.84
C PRO A 93 -0.55 -1.32 -1.93
N SER A 94 -1.09 -1.32 -3.15
CA SER A 94 -0.64 -0.38 -4.20
C SER A 94 -0.87 1.07 -3.77
N GLY A 95 -2.02 1.38 -3.16
CA GLY A 95 -2.29 2.69 -2.58
C GLY A 95 -1.35 3.04 -1.43
N ILE A 96 -0.97 2.09 -0.57
CA ILE A 96 0.04 2.31 0.49
C ILE A 96 1.41 2.60 -0.12
N LEU A 97 1.82 1.88 -1.17
CA LEU A 97 3.10 2.10 -1.82
C LEU A 97 3.13 3.40 -2.64
N ALA A 98 2.01 3.87 -3.18
CA ALA A 98 1.93 5.10 -3.98
C ALA A 98 2.45 6.35 -3.24
N VAL A 99 2.27 6.40 -1.90
CA VAL A 99 2.79 7.52 -1.09
C VAL A 99 4.30 7.42 -0.81
N HIS A 100 4.93 6.29 -1.10
CA HIS A 100 6.35 6.08 -0.83
C HIS A 100 7.23 6.87 -1.81
N LYS A 101 8.27 7.56 -1.30
CA LYS A 101 9.15 8.43 -2.11
C LYS A 101 9.81 7.70 -3.29
N LEU A 102 10.14 6.42 -3.08
CA LEU A 102 10.83 5.56 -4.06
C LEU A 102 9.89 4.73 -4.95
N ALA A 103 8.57 4.92 -4.85
CA ALA A 103 7.64 4.22 -5.73
C ALA A 103 7.78 4.75 -7.16
N GLY A 104 7.99 3.83 -8.11
CA GLY A 104 8.19 4.15 -9.52
C GLY A 104 6.97 4.79 -10.16
N SER A 105 5.76 4.33 -9.83
CA SER A 105 4.49 4.86 -10.37
C SER A 105 4.29 6.34 -10.05
N THR A 106 4.80 6.81 -8.91
CA THR A 106 4.64 8.19 -8.45
C THR A 106 5.91 9.01 -8.55
N ALA A 107 6.97 8.48 -9.18
CA ALA A 107 8.27 9.15 -9.28
C ALA A 107 8.18 10.52 -9.97
N VAL A 108 7.30 10.65 -10.97
CA VAL A 108 7.04 11.90 -11.70
C VAL A 108 6.15 12.88 -10.94
N LEU A 109 5.44 12.42 -9.91
CA LEU A 109 4.50 13.24 -9.14
C LEU A 109 5.21 13.95 -7.99
N ARG A 110 4.87 15.22 -7.79
CA ARG A 110 5.26 15.96 -6.59
C ARG A 110 4.62 15.30 -5.36
N LEU A 111 5.33 15.32 -4.24
CA LEU A 111 4.87 14.73 -2.98
C LEU A 111 3.44 15.15 -2.56
N PRO A 112 3.00 16.42 -2.75
CA PRO A 112 1.62 16.82 -2.39
C PRO A 112 0.52 16.15 -3.21
N HIS A 113 0.83 15.61 -4.40
CA HIS A 113 -0.16 14.99 -5.29
C HIS A 113 -0.27 13.47 -5.11
N ARG A 114 0.72 12.82 -4.47
CA ARG A 114 0.69 11.37 -4.21
C ARG A 114 -0.45 10.90 -3.29
N PRO A 115 -0.90 11.69 -2.29
CA PRO A 115 -2.07 11.35 -1.49
C PRO A 115 -3.35 11.14 -2.30
N PHE A 116 -3.50 11.79 -3.47
CA PHE A 116 -4.67 11.59 -4.32
C PHE A 116 -4.73 10.17 -4.89
N GLU A 117 -3.59 9.64 -5.37
CA GLU A 117 -3.49 8.27 -5.87
C GLU A 117 -3.74 7.26 -4.74
N HIS A 118 -3.18 7.51 -3.55
CA HIS A 118 -3.49 6.73 -2.36
C HIS A 118 -4.99 6.70 -2.08
N PHE A 119 -5.63 7.87 -2.02
CA PHE A 119 -7.07 7.98 -1.78
C PHE A 119 -7.88 7.17 -2.80
N LEU A 120 -7.56 7.31 -4.09
CA LEU A 120 -8.27 6.61 -5.17
C LEU A 120 -8.17 5.08 -5.01
N PHE A 121 -6.97 4.56 -4.75
CA PHE A 121 -6.76 3.13 -4.54
C PHE A 121 -7.44 2.61 -3.27
N GLN A 122 -7.40 3.36 -2.16
CA GLN A 122 -8.08 2.95 -0.92
C GLN A 122 -9.60 2.98 -1.08
N PHE A 123 -10.14 3.97 -1.79
CA PHE A 123 -11.56 4.05 -2.08
C PHE A 123 -12.05 2.83 -2.88
N PHE A 124 -11.32 2.47 -3.94
CA PHE A 124 -11.62 1.27 -4.71
C PHE A 124 -11.49 0.00 -3.87
N ALA A 125 -10.45 -0.10 -3.04
CA ALA A 125 -10.26 -1.22 -2.12
C ALA A 125 -11.44 -1.42 -1.16
N ILE A 126 -12.00 -0.33 -0.61
CA ILE A 126 -13.16 -0.37 0.29
C ILE A 126 -14.41 -0.84 -0.46
N ILE A 127 -14.69 -0.29 -1.64
CA ILE A 127 -15.84 -0.72 -2.46
C ILE A 127 -15.74 -2.21 -2.77
N CYS A 128 -14.59 -2.66 -3.25
CA CYS A 128 -14.35 -4.07 -3.54
C CYS A 128 -14.47 -4.94 -2.29
N GLY A 129 -13.99 -4.50 -1.12
CA GLY A 129 -14.14 -5.22 0.14
C GLY A 129 -15.59 -5.38 0.58
N ILE A 130 -16.41 -4.32 0.45
CA ILE A 130 -17.84 -4.37 0.74
C ILE A 130 -18.55 -5.33 -0.22
N LEU A 131 -18.35 -5.16 -1.53
CA LEU A 131 -19.00 -5.99 -2.54
C LEU A 131 -18.56 -7.46 -2.43
N SER A 132 -17.29 -7.71 -2.11
CA SER A 132 -16.78 -9.06 -1.83
C SER A 132 -17.49 -9.69 -0.63
N ALA A 133 -17.67 -8.96 0.47
CA ALA A 133 -18.38 -9.46 1.64
C ALA A 133 -19.86 -9.77 1.33
N LEU A 134 -20.53 -8.87 0.60
CA LEU A 134 -21.93 -9.08 0.17
C LEU A 134 -22.05 -10.29 -0.76
N ALA A 135 -21.13 -10.46 -1.71
CA ALA A 135 -21.12 -11.61 -2.61
C ALA A 135 -20.98 -12.94 -1.85
N SER A 136 -20.11 -13.00 -0.84
CA SER A 136 -20.00 -14.19 0.01
C SER A 136 -21.22 -14.41 0.89
N TYR A 137 -21.92 -13.35 1.30
CA TYR A 137 -23.10 -13.46 2.16
C TYR A 137 -24.34 -13.95 1.39
N PHE A 138 -24.60 -13.39 0.21
CA PHE A 138 -25.78 -13.70 -0.58
C PHE A 138 -25.63 -14.93 -1.47
N PHE A 139 -24.44 -15.15 -2.03
CA PHE A 139 -24.19 -16.20 -3.02
C PHE A 139 -23.24 -17.29 -2.52
N GLY A 140 -22.70 -17.14 -1.32
CA GLY A 140 -21.93 -18.16 -0.63
C GLY A 140 -22.75 -18.85 0.46
N ASN A 141 -22.37 -20.08 0.81
CA ASN A 141 -22.82 -20.73 2.04
C ASN A 141 -22.09 -20.09 3.23
N PHE A 142 -22.47 -18.85 3.57
CA PHE A 142 -21.79 -18.06 4.60
C PHE A 142 -21.78 -18.81 5.93
N LYS A 143 -20.56 -19.12 6.41
CA LYS A 143 -20.31 -19.72 7.72
C LYS A 143 -19.36 -18.81 8.48
N ILE A 144 -19.63 -18.63 9.78
CA ILE A 144 -18.73 -17.90 10.66
C ILE A 144 -17.46 -18.75 10.82
N THR A 145 -16.39 -18.30 10.17
CA THR A 145 -15.05 -18.89 10.16
C THR A 145 -14.04 -17.81 10.49
N VAL A 146 -12.81 -18.20 10.83
CA VAL A 146 -11.71 -17.22 11.04
C VAL A 146 -11.59 -16.28 9.84
N HIS A 147 -11.60 -16.84 8.63
CA HIS A 147 -11.54 -16.08 7.37
C HIS A 147 -12.69 -15.06 7.23
N SER A 148 -13.93 -15.46 7.48
CA SER A 148 -15.08 -14.53 7.34
C SER A 148 -15.05 -13.42 8.40
N VAL A 149 -14.64 -13.74 9.63
CA VAL A 149 -14.51 -12.75 10.71
C VAL A 149 -13.38 -11.76 10.39
N THR A 150 -12.21 -12.26 9.97
CA THR A 150 -11.10 -11.39 9.58
C THR A 150 -11.43 -10.54 8.35
N GLY A 151 -12.17 -11.09 7.39
CA GLY A 151 -12.58 -10.35 6.18
C GLY A 151 -13.52 -9.19 6.50
N ILE A 152 -14.52 -9.42 7.35
CA ILE A 152 -15.42 -8.35 7.82
C ILE A 152 -14.64 -7.32 8.64
N ALA A 153 -13.78 -7.77 9.57
CA ALA A 153 -12.98 -6.88 10.40
C ALA A 153 -12.08 -5.96 9.56
N VAL A 154 -11.41 -6.49 8.54
CA VAL A 154 -10.54 -5.71 7.63
C VAL A 154 -11.33 -4.63 6.90
N THR A 155 -12.49 -4.96 6.35
CA THR A 155 -13.33 -3.98 5.63
C THR A 155 -13.80 -2.87 6.57
N LEU A 156 -14.24 -3.20 7.79
CA LEU A 156 -14.63 -2.20 8.79
C LEU A 156 -13.44 -1.32 9.23
N MET A 157 -12.28 -1.94 9.45
CA MET A 157 -11.06 -1.20 9.78
C MET A 157 -10.62 -0.28 8.64
N ALA A 158 -10.74 -0.72 7.38
CA ALA A 158 -10.41 0.11 6.22
C ALA A 158 -11.33 1.32 6.11
N ILE A 159 -12.64 1.15 6.34
CA ILE A 159 -13.62 2.25 6.38
C ILE A 159 -13.26 3.25 7.49
N LEU A 160 -13.04 2.75 8.72
CA LEU A 160 -12.64 3.60 9.84
C LEU A 160 -11.32 4.32 9.56
N ASN A 161 -10.37 3.64 8.94
CA ASN A 161 -9.08 4.21 8.56
C ASN A 161 -9.23 5.33 7.52
N ALA A 162 -10.14 5.17 6.55
CA ALA A 162 -10.45 6.19 5.56
C ALA A 162 -11.05 7.45 6.20
N ILE A 163 -11.89 7.32 7.23
CA ILE A 163 -12.42 8.48 7.98
C ILE A 163 -11.28 9.29 8.60
N PHE A 164 -10.32 8.64 9.29
CA PHE A 164 -9.14 9.33 9.81
C PHE A 164 -8.27 9.92 8.69
N GLY A 165 -8.16 9.21 7.56
CA GLY A 165 -7.44 9.68 6.37
C GLY A 165 -8.03 10.96 5.81
N ILE A 166 -9.35 11.06 5.68
CA ILE A 166 -10.07 12.25 5.19
C ILE A 166 -9.85 13.45 6.12
N ILE A 167 -9.88 13.26 7.44
CA ILE A 167 -9.62 14.33 8.42
C ILE A 167 -8.18 14.87 8.30
N VAL A 168 -7.25 14.01 7.94
CA VAL A 168 -5.84 14.37 7.75
C VAL A 168 -5.58 14.96 6.36
N TYR A 169 -6.38 14.56 5.37
CA TYR A 169 -6.25 14.96 3.98
C TYR A 169 -6.54 16.43 3.81
N ASP A 170 -5.64 17.12 3.12
CA ASP A 170 -5.72 18.56 2.93
C ASP A 170 -5.50 18.87 1.46
N TYR A 171 -6.58 19.31 0.82
CA TYR A 171 -6.62 19.65 -0.59
C TYR A 171 -5.85 20.94 -0.91
N SER A 172 -5.39 21.68 0.11
CA SER A 172 -4.80 23.02 -0.09
C SER A 172 -3.47 23.01 -0.84
N GLY A 173 -2.86 21.84 -1.07
CA GLY A 173 -1.59 21.72 -1.80
C GLY A 173 -0.40 22.42 -1.12
N THR A 174 -0.65 23.05 0.03
CA THR A 174 0.38 23.62 0.89
C THR A 174 0.92 22.49 1.76
N ARG A 175 2.26 22.36 1.74
CA ARG A 175 2.96 21.44 2.62
C ARG A 175 2.87 22.05 4.03
N ILE A 176 1.76 21.83 4.73
CA ILE A 176 1.63 22.25 6.13
C ILE A 176 2.68 21.48 6.90
N ASP A 177 3.62 22.20 7.48
CA ASP A 177 4.65 21.64 8.34
C ASP A 177 3.96 20.89 9.48
N HIS A 178 4.39 19.67 9.80
CA HIS A 178 3.72 18.81 10.78
C HIS A 178 3.70 19.43 12.21
N THR A 179 4.48 20.49 12.39
CA THR A 179 4.57 21.36 13.56
C THR A 179 3.41 22.35 13.70
N GLU A 180 2.71 22.70 12.61
CA GLU A 180 1.52 23.59 12.62
C GLU A 180 0.20 22.82 12.61
N LEU A 181 0.24 21.48 12.53
CA LEU A 181 -0.95 20.66 12.69
C LEU A 181 -1.47 20.75 14.13
N GLY A 182 -2.69 21.25 14.31
CA GLY A 182 -3.39 21.18 15.59
C GLY A 182 -3.43 19.75 16.15
N SER A 183 -3.44 19.61 17.48
CA SER A 183 -3.32 18.33 18.20
C SER A 183 -4.23 17.22 17.67
N VAL A 184 -5.45 17.57 17.22
CA VAL A 184 -6.41 16.64 16.63
C VAL A 184 -5.88 16.00 15.35
N ARG A 185 -5.37 16.80 14.40
CA ARG A 185 -4.91 16.29 13.09
C ARG A 185 -3.67 15.41 13.24
N LYS A 186 -2.79 15.73 14.19
CA LYS A 186 -1.64 14.90 14.57
C LYS A 186 -2.07 13.55 15.16
N PHE A 187 -3.10 13.54 16.01
CA PHE A 187 -3.70 12.30 16.52
C PHE A 187 -4.29 11.47 15.37
N CYS A 188 -5.14 12.06 14.53
CA CYS A 188 -5.75 11.39 13.39
C CYS A 188 -4.70 10.80 12.42
N TYR A 189 -3.60 11.51 12.18
CA TYR A 189 -2.50 11.01 11.33
C TYR A 189 -1.84 9.75 11.91
N LYS A 190 -1.51 9.77 13.21
CA LYS A 190 -0.92 8.61 13.89
C LYS A 190 -1.89 7.43 13.89
N THR A 191 -3.16 7.67 14.17
CA THR A 191 -4.21 6.65 14.17
C THR A 191 -4.42 6.08 12.77
N HIS A 192 -4.48 6.91 11.73
CA HIS A 192 -4.59 6.47 10.34
C HIS A 192 -3.42 5.56 9.93
N LYS A 193 -2.19 5.94 10.29
CA LYS A 193 -1.01 5.12 9.99
C LYS A 193 -1.06 3.77 10.73
N PHE A 194 -1.36 3.79 12.03
CA PHE A 194 -1.43 2.56 12.83
C PHE A 194 -2.55 1.62 12.36
N LEU A 195 -3.76 2.16 12.19
CA LEU A 195 -4.92 1.39 11.79
C LEU A 195 -4.78 0.85 10.36
N GLY A 196 -4.20 1.63 9.44
CA GLY A 196 -3.89 1.17 8.09
C GLY A 196 -2.90 0.00 8.05
N MET A 197 -1.81 0.06 8.84
CA MET A 197 -0.86 -1.06 8.95
C MET A 197 -1.53 -2.32 9.53
N LEU A 198 -2.34 -2.16 10.57
CA LEU A 198 -3.06 -3.27 11.18
C LEU A 198 -4.10 -3.87 10.21
N ALA A 199 -4.89 -3.03 9.53
CA ALA A 199 -5.87 -3.47 8.54
C ALA A 199 -5.22 -4.28 7.41
N PHE A 200 -4.09 -3.82 6.89
CA PHE A 200 -3.38 -4.53 5.82
C PHE A 200 -2.74 -5.85 6.30
N THR A 201 -2.29 -5.91 7.55
CA THR A 201 -1.77 -7.15 8.17
C THR A 201 -2.88 -8.19 8.31
N VAL A 202 -4.03 -7.78 8.88
CA VAL A 202 -5.20 -8.66 9.03
C VAL A 202 -5.76 -9.05 7.66
N SER A 203 -5.71 -8.16 6.68
CA SER A 203 -6.08 -8.44 5.29
C SER A 203 -5.24 -9.57 4.69
N SER A 204 -3.92 -9.50 4.88
CA SER A 204 -2.99 -10.53 4.41
C SER A 204 -3.26 -11.88 5.08
N ALA A 205 -3.51 -11.90 6.39
CA ALA A 205 -3.88 -13.11 7.13
C ALA A 205 -5.24 -13.68 6.67
N CYS A 206 -6.22 -12.80 6.42
CA CYS A 206 -7.52 -13.18 5.86
C CYS A 206 -7.35 -13.83 4.48
N PHE A 207 -6.52 -13.26 3.61
CA PHE A 207 -6.25 -13.80 2.29
C PHE A 207 -5.58 -15.18 2.36
N ILE A 208 -4.51 -15.32 3.15
CA ILE A 208 -3.81 -16.60 3.33
C ILE A 208 -4.76 -17.66 3.90
N SER A 209 -5.56 -17.35 4.91
CA SER A 209 -6.56 -18.30 5.43
C SER A 209 -7.65 -18.65 4.40
N GLY A 210 -7.93 -17.77 3.44
CA GLY A 210 -8.81 -18.04 2.31
C GLY A 210 -8.19 -19.02 1.31
N LEU A 211 -6.89 -18.86 1.00
CA LEU A 211 -6.13 -19.78 0.13
C LEU A 211 -6.04 -21.19 0.71
N LEU A 212 -6.03 -21.32 2.04
CA LEU A 212 -5.94 -22.61 2.74
C LEU A 212 -7.28 -23.30 2.96
N LYS A 213 -8.41 -22.71 2.51
CA LYS A 213 -9.70 -23.41 2.55
C LYS A 213 -9.67 -24.61 1.60
N GLU A 214 -10.22 -25.74 2.05
CA GLU A 214 -10.34 -26.98 1.27
C GLU A 214 -10.86 -26.73 -0.14
N THR A 215 -11.92 -25.90 -0.24
CA THR A 215 -12.50 -25.50 -1.53
C THR A 215 -11.44 -24.93 -2.48
N PHE A 216 -10.58 -24.02 -2.02
CA PHE A 216 -9.56 -23.42 -2.88
C PHE A 216 -8.41 -24.39 -3.19
N VAL A 217 -8.00 -25.19 -2.21
CA VAL A 217 -6.91 -26.17 -2.35
C VAL A 217 -7.28 -27.27 -3.34
N GLU A 218 -8.51 -27.78 -3.29
CA GLU A 218 -9.02 -28.79 -4.22
C GLU A 218 -9.12 -28.27 -5.67
N TRP A 219 -9.24 -26.96 -5.87
CA TRP A 219 -9.28 -26.36 -7.21
C TRP A 219 -7.89 -26.08 -7.79
N ALA A 220 -6.87 -25.96 -6.93
CA ALA A 220 -5.52 -25.70 -7.41
C ALA A 220 -5.05 -26.92 -8.23
N PRO A 221 -4.60 -26.74 -9.48
CA PRO A 221 -4.13 -27.86 -10.30
C PRO A 221 -2.87 -28.51 -9.71
N VAL A 222 -2.17 -27.77 -8.85
CA VAL A 222 -0.92 -28.14 -8.21
C VAL A 222 -0.99 -27.66 -6.76
N VAL A 223 -0.75 -28.58 -5.82
CA VAL A 223 -0.96 -28.36 -4.38
C VAL A 223 -0.04 -27.28 -3.81
N GLU A 224 1.09 -27.02 -4.45
CA GLU A 224 2.08 -26.02 -4.05
C GLU A 224 1.62 -24.57 -4.29
N ILE A 225 0.64 -24.36 -5.19
CA ILE A 225 0.32 -23.01 -5.64
C ILE A 225 -0.27 -22.12 -4.53
N PRO A 226 -1.26 -22.57 -3.73
CA PRO A 226 -1.73 -21.81 -2.59
C PRO A 226 -0.60 -21.42 -1.62
N TYR A 227 0.41 -22.29 -1.43
CA TYR A 227 1.55 -22.00 -0.56
C TYR A 227 2.50 -20.97 -1.17
N ILE A 228 2.83 -21.07 -2.46
CA ILE A 228 3.66 -20.08 -3.16
C ILE A 228 2.98 -18.71 -3.15
N THR A 229 1.69 -18.67 -3.43
CA THR A 229 0.88 -17.44 -3.36
C THR A 229 0.85 -16.87 -1.93
N GLY A 230 0.72 -17.73 -0.91
CA GLY A 230 0.82 -17.33 0.49
C GLY A 230 2.19 -16.76 0.87
N ILE A 231 3.28 -17.37 0.41
CA ILE A 231 4.66 -16.87 0.62
C ILE A 231 4.83 -15.50 -0.04
N PHE A 232 4.38 -15.34 -1.28
CA PHE A 232 4.41 -14.04 -1.97
C PHE A 232 3.62 -12.98 -1.20
N CYS A 233 2.45 -13.34 -0.66
CA CYS A 233 1.66 -12.48 0.22
C CYS A 233 2.46 -12.02 1.45
N VAL A 234 3.05 -12.95 2.18
CA VAL A 234 3.89 -12.61 3.35
C VAL A 234 5.05 -11.69 2.95
N CYS A 235 5.75 -11.99 1.86
CA CYS A 235 6.89 -11.22 1.40
C CYS A 235 6.52 -9.79 0.98
N TYR A 236 5.50 -9.59 0.13
CA TYR A 236 5.11 -8.23 -0.25
C TYR A 236 4.51 -7.49 0.94
N THR A 237 3.81 -8.16 1.85
CA THR A 237 3.24 -7.51 3.04
C THR A 237 4.34 -6.93 3.92
N PHE A 238 5.43 -7.68 4.12
CA PHE A 238 6.59 -7.15 4.83
C PHE A 238 7.18 -5.91 4.14
N VAL A 239 7.34 -5.93 2.81
CA VAL A 239 7.88 -4.79 2.06
C VAL A 239 6.96 -3.56 2.15
N VAL A 240 5.65 -3.75 2.00
CA VAL A 240 4.65 -2.65 2.08
C VAL A 240 4.64 -2.02 3.46
N LEU A 241 4.75 -2.82 4.52
CA LEU A 241 4.80 -2.33 5.90
C LEU A 241 6.16 -1.75 6.29
N TYR A 242 7.24 -2.18 5.62
CA TYR A 242 8.59 -1.71 5.91
C TYR A 242 8.79 -0.27 5.42
N LYS A 243 8.63 0.67 6.35
CA LYS A 243 8.89 2.12 6.21
C LYS A 243 8.12 2.81 5.07
N PRO A 244 6.78 2.85 5.11
CA PRO A 244 6.01 3.64 4.14
C PRO A 244 6.39 5.14 4.16
N LEU A 245 6.83 5.67 5.31
CA LEU A 245 7.15 7.08 5.52
C LEU A 245 8.23 7.21 6.62
N ARG A 246 9.51 7.36 6.26
CA ARG A 246 10.49 7.98 7.17
C ARG A 246 10.75 9.40 6.68
N GLU A 247 10.37 10.35 7.51
CA GLU A 247 10.83 11.73 7.47
C GLU A 247 12.36 11.68 7.60
N HIS A 248 13.01 11.89 6.46
CA HIS A 248 14.27 12.62 6.38
C HIS A 248 13.89 13.94 5.72
#